data_AF-A0A939YUR6-F1
#
_entry.id   AF-A0A939YUR6-F1
#
_cell.length_a   1.000
_cell.length_b   1.000
_cell.length_c   1.000
_cell.angle_alpha   90.00
_cell.angle_beta   90.00
_cell.angle_gamma   90.00
#
_symmetry.space_group_name_H-M   'P 1'
#
loop_
_entity.id
_entity.type
_entity.pdbx_description
1 polymer ?
#
loop_
_entity_poly.entity_id
_entity_poly.type
_entity_poly.pdbx_seq_one_letter_code
_entity_poly.pdbx_strand_id
1 'polypeptide(L)'
;MKFSEMTYTRPNAEEVKSKLIALTEKLKAAASYDEARGVFLEMEENQKVVMSMAELAMIRHSIDTRDEFYDAESTFWDSFGPEIQEYMQRWTMTLLESPFRPDFEKEFGDLMFVNAEIGLKAFSPEIIPDMQKENELTNEYSKLIASAQIPFEGGVYTLSQLTPFKTDSDDERRLAAWKAEGKWYKEHQDKLDEIYDKLTHLRDGMG
;
A
#
# COMPACT_ATOMS: atom_id res chain seq x y z
N MET A 1 22.95 -6.13 -6.78
CA MET A 1 22.71 -4.89 -6.02
C MET A 1 22.14 -5.28 -4.67
N LYS A 2 22.63 -4.69 -3.58
CA LYS A 2 22.02 -4.85 -2.26
C LYS A 2 20.84 -3.91 -2.11
N PHE A 3 19.87 -4.24 -1.26
CA PHE A 3 18.71 -3.38 -1.01
C PHE A 3 19.09 -1.95 -0.56
N SER A 4 20.12 -1.84 0.28
CA SER A 4 20.67 -0.55 0.74
C SER A 4 21.27 0.31 -0.37
N GLU A 5 21.61 -0.28 -1.52
CA GLU A 5 22.21 0.41 -2.67
C GLU A 5 21.15 0.86 -3.70
N MET A 6 19.90 0.41 -3.54
CA MET A 6 18.81 0.80 -4.44
C MET A 6 18.50 2.29 -4.24
N THR A 7 18.52 3.09 -5.31
CA THR A 7 18.25 4.52 -5.19
C THR A 7 16.74 4.76 -5.15
N TYR A 8 16.27 5.48 -4.14
CA TYR A 8 14.91 5.99 -4.12
C TYR A 8 14.88 7.37 -4.78
N THR A 9 13.87 7.62 -5.59
CA THR A 9 13.60 8.94 -6.17
C THR A 9 12.10 9.12 -6.22
N ARG A 10 11.59 10.15 -5.54
CA ARG A 10 10.17 10.47 -5.57
C ARG A 10 9.72 10.71 -7.02
N PRO A 11 8.72 9.98 -7.53
CA PRO A 11 8.20 10.23 -8.86
C PRO A 11 7.55 11.60 -8.96
N ASN A 12 7.68 12.25 -10.12
CA ASN A 12 6.91 13.45 -10.42
C ASN A 12 5.45 13.04 -10.70
N ALA A 13 4.54 13.44 -9.82
CA ALA A 13 3.14 13.08 -9.89
C ALA A 13 2.48 13.44 -11.23
N GLU A 14 2.75 14.65 -11.73
CA GLU A 14 2.15 15.15 -12.98
C GLU A 14 2.73 14.45 -14.21
N GLU A 15 4.01 14.09 -14.20
CA GLU A 15 4.62 13.30 -15.28
C GLU A 15 4.05 11.87 -15.31
N VAL A 16 3.87 11.24 -14.15
CA VAL A 16 3.25 9.92 -14.04
C VAL A 16 1.82 9.96 -14.58
N LYS A 17 0.98 10.89 -14.10
CA LYS A 17 -0.40 11.07 -14.58
C LYS A 17 -0.44 11.30 -16.09
N SER A 18 0.38 12.22 -16.60
CA SER A 18 0.44 12.54 -18.04
C SER A 18 0.82 11.32 -18.88
N LYS A 19 1.76 10.51 -18.39
CA LYS A 19 2.19 9.29 -19.09
C LYS A 19 1.11 8.21 -19.09
N LEU A 20 0.39 8.02 -17.97
CA LEU A 20 -0.75 7.09 -17.91
C LEU A 20 -1.88 7.51 -18.87
N ILE A 21 -2.19 8.81 -18.96
CA ILE A 21 -3.14 9.34 -19.95
C ILE A 21 -2.66 9.02 -21.37
N ALA A 22 -1.41 9.34 -21.69
CA ALA A 22 -0.87 9.14 -23.04
C ALA A 22 -0.87 7.66 -23.45
N LEU A 23 -0.49 6.75 -22.54
CA LEU A 23 -0.53 5.31 -22.78
C LEU A 23 -1.96 4.82 -23.02
N THR A 24 -2.92 5.31 -22.23
CA THR A 24 -4.33 4.95 -22.39
C THR A 24 -4.87 5.37 -23.76
N GLU A 25 -4.59 6.60 -24.20
CA GLU A 25 -4.98 7.07 -25.53
C GLU A 25 -4.29 6.30 -26.66
N LYS A 26 -3.00 5.94 -26.50
CA LYS A 26 -2.29 5.08 -27.47
C LYS A 26 -2.95 3.70 -27.58
N LEU A 27 -3.32 3.08 -26.46
CA LEU A 27 -3.99 1.76 -26.47
C LEU A 27 -5.33 1.83 -27.20
N LYS A 28 -6.11 2.89 -26.91
CA LYS A 28 -7.39 3.15 -27.57
C LYS A 28 -7.27 3.37 -29.08
N ALA A 29 -6.18 3.98 -29.51
CA ALA A 29 -5.91 4.28 -30.92
C ALA A 29 -5.20 3.14 -31.68
N ALA A 30 -4.80 2.07 -31.01
CA ALA A 30 -4.07 0.97 -31.64
C ALA A 30 -4.89 0.32 -32.77
N ALA A 31 -4.28 0.20 -33.95
CA ALA A 31 -4.92 -0.35 -35.14
C ALA A 31 -4.65 -1.85 -35.32
N SER A 32 -3.76 -2.42 -34.51
CA SER A 32 -3.41 -3.84 -34.54
C SER A 32 -3.07 -4.36 -33.13
N TYR A 33 -3.11 -5.68 -32.97
CA TYR A 33 -2.66 -6.31 -31.73
C TYR A 33 -1.19 -6.01 -31.43
N ASP A 34 -0.31 -6.00 -32.44
CA ASP A 34 1.12 -5.71 -32.23
C ASP A 34 1.34 -4.30 -31.65
N GLU A 35 0.57 -3.31 -32.12
CA GLU A 35 0.58 -1.96 -31.56
C GLU A 35 0.05 -1.94 -30.13
N ALA A 36 -1.12 -2.55 -29.88
CA ALA A 36 -1.73 -2.61 -28.55
C ALA A 36 -0.81 -3.31 -27.53
N ARG A 37 -0.18 -4.42 -27.94
CA ARG A 37 0.79 -5.19 -27.16
C ARG A 37 2.03 -4.35 -26.84
N GLY A 38 2.53 -3.56 -27.79
CA GLY A 38 3.63 -2.63 -27.57
C GLY A 38 3.30 -1.61 -26.47
N VAL A 39 2.11 -1.00 -26.53
CA VAL A 39 1.64 -0.04 -25.52
C VAL A 39 1.43 -0.71 -24.16
N PHE A 40 0.89 -1.93 -24.14
CA PHE A 40 0.73 -2.71 -22.91
C PHE A 40 2.08 -2.94 -22.21
N LEU A 41 3.12 -3.36 -22.95
CA LEU A 41 4.46 -3.54 -22.38
C LEU A 41 5.10 -2.22 -21.93
N GLU A 42 4.83 -1.11 -22.62
CA GLU A 42 5.25 0.24 -22.19
C GLU A 42 4.59 0.65 -20.87
N MET A 43 3.30 0.29 -20.69
CA MET A 43 2.57 0.49 -19.44
C MET A 43 3.14 -0.36 -18.30
N GLU A 44 3.41 -1.64 -18.54
CA GLU A 44 4.02 -2.53 -17.55
C GLU A 44 5.37 -2.00 -17.06
N GLU A 45 6.20 -1.50 -17.97
CA GLU A 45 7.49 -0.91 -17.60
C GLU A 45 7.31 0.39 -16.79
N ASN A 46 6.35 1.22 -17.18
CA ASN A 46 6.03 2.44 -16.42
C ASN A 46 5.57 2.11 -14.99
N GLN A 47 4.68 1.13 -14.83
CA GLN A 47 4.21 0.71 -13.51
C GLN A 47 5.33 0.14 -12.66
N LYS A 48 6.21 -0.70 -13.22
CA LYS A 48 7.37 -1.23 -12.49
C LYS A 48 8.22 -0.13 -11.89
N VAL A 49 8.49 0.95 -12.62
CA VAL A 49 9.27 2.09 -12.11
C VAL A 49 8.57 2.78 -10.94
N VAL A 50 7.29 3.10 -11.09
CA VAL A 50 6.49 3.80 -10.06
C VAL A 50 6.36 2.91 -8.81
N MET A 51 5.97 1.65 -8.98
CA MET A 51 5.82 0.69 -7.88
C MET A 51 7.14 0.42 -7.17
N SER A 52 8.26 0.34 -7.90
CA SER A 52 9.58 0.19 -7.25
C SER A 52 9.89 1.33 -6.29
N MET A 53 9.51 2.57 -6.62
CA MET A 53 9.72 3.71 -5.72
C MET A 53 8.76 3.64 -4.53
N ALA A 54 7.49 3.29 -4.74
CA ALA A 54 6.53 3.10 -3.65
C ALA A 54 7.00 2.04 -2.65
N GLU A 55 7.42 0.88 -3.13
CA GLU A 55 7.93 -0.23 -2.31
C GLU A 55 9.20 0.16 -1.56
N LEU A 56 10.14 0.87 -2.21
CA LEU A 56 11.35 1.34 -1.53
C LEU A 56 11.03 2.30 -0.39
N ALA A 57 10.07 3.22 -0.58
CA ALA A 57 9.64 4.13 0.47
C ALA A 57 8.97 3.39 1.63
N MET A 58 8.01 2.51 1.33
CA MET A 58 7.27 1.71 2.31
C MET A 58 8.21 0.83 3.15
N ILE A 59 9.10 0.07 2.50
CA ILE A 59 10.01 -0.83 3.22
C ILE A 59 10.94 -0.02 4.14
N ARG A 60 11.47 1.12 3.67
CA ARG A 60 12.38 1.93 4.47
C ARG A 60 11.68 2.65 5.63
N HIS A 61 10.44 3.09 5.42
CA HIS A 61 9.60 3.63 6.49
C HIS A 61 9.28 2.58 7.56
N SER A 62 8.91 1.36 7.15
CA SER A 62 8.59 0.29 8.10
C SER A 62 9.79 -0.21 8.92
N ILE A 63 11.02 -0.06 8.40
CA ILE A 63 12.26 -0.37 9.13
C ILE A 63 12.48 0.62 10.29
N ASP A 64 12.29 1.91 10.06
CA ASP A 64 12.37 2.94 11.11
C ASP A 64 11.34 4.04 10.87
N THR A 65 10.20 3.94 11.57
CA THR A 65 9.09 4.89 11.47
C THR A 65 9.40 6.28 12.04
N ARG A 66 10.61 6.48 12.59
CA ARG A 66 11.10 7.78 13.08
C ARG A 66 11.96 8.51 12.05
N ASP A 67 12.30 7.85 10.93
CA ASP A 67 13.00 8.50 9.83
C ASP A 67 12.08 9.53 9.17
N GLU A 68 12.33 10.82 9.43
CA GLU A 68 11.50 11.93 8.93
C GLU A 68 11.42 11.98 7.41
N PHE A 69 12.46 11.53 6.70
CA PHE A 69 12.45 11.51 5.24
C PHE A 69 11.45 10.47 4.74
N TYR A 70 11.57 9.22 5.17
CA TYR A 70 10.66 8.16 4.72
C TYR A 70 9.25 8.32 5.29
N ASP A 71 9.07 9.02 6.41
CA ASP A 71 7.75 9.41 6.90
C ASP A 71 7.05 10.40 5.96
N ALA A 72 7.78 11.39 5.48
CA ALA A 72 7.28 12.33 4.47
C ALA A 72 7.03 11.65 3.11
N GLU A 73 7.86 10.67 2.73
CA GLU A 73 7.60 9.86 1.52
C GLU A 73 6.37 8.97 1.66
N SER A 74 6.14 8.37 2.84
CA SER A 74 4.91 7.62 3.13
C SER A 74 3.69 8.52 2.94
N THR A 75 3.71 9.71 3.55
CA THR A 75 2.60 10.69 3.43
C THR A 75 2.36 11.10 1.97
N PHE A 76 3.42 11.27 1.17
CA PHE A 76 3.28 11.53 -0.26
C PHE A 76 2.55 10.37 -0.96
N TRP A 77 2.95 9.12 -0.71
CA TRP A 77 2.34 7.94 -1.33
C TRP A 77 0.91 7.68 -0.84
N ASP A 78 0.58 7.98 0.42
CA ASP A 78 -0.77 7.85 0.96
C ASP A 78 -1.78 8.74 0.22
N SER A 79 -1.34 9.92 -0.22
CA SER A 79 -2.13 10.85 -1.02
C SER A 79 -2.10 10.48 -2.50
N PHE A 80 -0.90 10.22 -3.04
CA PHE A 80 -0.69 10.06 -4.48
C PHE A 80 -1.15 8.69 -5.00
N GLY A 81 -1.06 7.63 -4.20
CA GLY A 81 -1.52 6.28 -4.54
C GLY A 81 -3.00 6.23 -4.96
N PRO A 82 -3.93 6.73 -4.13
CA PRO A 82 -5.34 6.84 -4.50
C PRO A 82 -5.59 7.70 -5.75
N GLU A 83 -4.83 8.78 -5.96
CA GLU A 83 -4.95 9.61 -7.16
C GLU A 83 -4.56 8.84 -8.44
N ILE A 84 -3.46 8.07 -8.43
CA ILE A 84 -3.05 7.30 -9.62
C ILE A 84 -4.02 6.16 -9.94
N GLN A 85 -4.77 5.68 -8.94
CA GLN A 85 -5.73 4.60 -9.11
C GLN A 85 -6.85 4.97 -10.09
N GLU A 86 -7.24 6.24 -10.15
CA GLU A 86 -8.20 6.74 -11.15
C GLU A 86 -7.68 6.54 -12.59
N TYR A 87 -6.43 6.92 -12.84
CA TYR A 87 -5.81 6.80 -14.17
C TYR A 87 -5.60 5.33 -14.54
N MET A 88 -5.22 4.53 -13.55
CA MET A 88 -5.12 3.08 -13.69
C MET A 88 -6.47 2.42 -13.99
N GLN A 89 -7.56 2.88 -13.39
CA GLN A 89 -8.91 2.40 -13.68
C GLN A 89 -9.28 2.68 -15.14
N ARG A 90 -8.99 3.89 -15.63
CA ARG A 90 -9.23 4.27 -17.05
C ARG A 90 -8.43 3.39 -18.01
N TRP A 91 -7.17 3.12 -17.70
CA TRP A 91 -6.36 2.16 -18.45
C TRP A 91 -6.99 0.78 -18.45
N THR A 92 -7.37 0.26 -17.28
CA THR A 92 -7.98 -1.07 -17.14
C THR A 92 -9.27 -1.17 -17.94
N MET A 93 -10.16 -0.18 -17.86
CA MET A 93 -11.36 -0.13 -18.69
C MET A 93 -11.02 -0.18 -20.19
N THR A 94 -10.06 0.62 -20.63
CA THR A 94 -9.62 0.65 -22.03
C THR A 94 -9.06 -0.71 -22.49
N LEU A 95 -8.33 -1.40 -21.61
CA LEU A 95 -7.82 -2.75 -21.87
C LEU A 95 -8.95 -3.78 -21.96
N LEU A 96 -9.93 -3.73 -21.04
CA LEU A 96 -11.08 -4.64 -21.04
C LEU A 96 -11.98 -4.44 -22.28
N GLU A 97 -12.13 -3.20 -22.75
CA GLU A 97 -12.92 -2.82 -23.92
C GLU A 97 -12.16 -3.00 -25.25
N SER A 98 -10.86 -3.30 -25.20
CA SER A 98 -10.02 -3.43 -26.38
C SER A 98 -10.54 -4.53 -27.32
N PRO A 99 -10.65 -4.28 -28.64
CA PRO A 99 -11.02 -5.32 -29.61
C PRO A 99 -9.99 -6.47 -29.65
N PHE A 100 -8.79 -6.25 -29.13
CA PHE A 100 -7.70 -7.22 -29.07
C PHE A 100 -7.66 -8.02 -27.77
N ARG A 101 -8.66 -7.89 -26.87
CA ARG A 101 -8.75 -8.67 -25.63
C ARG A 101 -8.55 -10.19 -25.86
N PRO A 102 -9.15 -10.84 -26.87
CA PRO A 102 -8.92 -12.27 -27.11
C PRO A 102 -7.46 -12.62 -27.41
N ASP A 103 -6.73 -11.72 -28.08
CA ASP A 103 -5.30 -11.91 -28.39
C ASP A 103 -4.45 -11.75 -27.11
N PHE A 104 -4.77 -10.76 -26.26
CA PHE A 104 -4.14 -10.61 -24.95
C PHE A 104 -4.39 -11.82 -24.04
N GLU A 105 -5.63 -12.32 -23.95
CA GLU A 105 -5.96 -13.51 -23.15
C GLU A 105 -5.19 -14.75 -23.64
N LYS A 106 -5.00 -14.89 -24.96
CA LYS A 106 -4.23 -15.98 -25.54
C LYS A 106 -2.74 -15.90 -25.22
N GLU A 107 -2.16 -14.69 -25.16
CA GLU A 107 -0.73 -14.52 -24.88
C GLU A 107 -0.41 -14.50 -23.37
N PHE A 108 -1.18 -13.75 -22.58
CA PHE A 108 -0.89 -13.46 -21.17
C PHE A 108 -1.80 -14.21 -20.18
N GLY A 109 -2.84 -14.90 -20.67
CA GLY A 109 -3.82 -15.58 -19.86
C GLY A 109 -5.04 -14.72 -19.54
N ASP A 110 -6.13 -15.38 -19.14
CA ASP A 110 -7.42 -14.77 -18.81
C ASP A 110 -7.48 -14.21 -17.38
N LEU A 111 -6.67 -14.75 -16.47
CA LEU A 111 -6.66 -14.36 -15.06
C LEU A 111 -6.43 -12.86 -14.85
N MET A 112 -5.61 -12.22 -15.70
CA MET A 112 -5.37 -10.78 -15.59
C MET A 112 -6.66 -9.96 -15.85
N PHE A 113 -7.50 -10.41 -16.77
CA PHE A 113 -8.79 -9.78 -17.08
C PHE A 113 -9.82 -10.03 -15.98
N VAL A 114 -9.85 -11.25 -15.41
CA VAL A 114 -10.69 -11.55 -14.24
C VAL A 114 -10.33 -10.64 -13.07
N ASN A 115 -9.03 -10.47 -12.78
CA ASN A 115 -8.57 -9.58 -11.73
C ASN A 115 -8.91 -8.11 -12.03
N ALA A 116 -8.78 -7.68 -13.28
CA ALA A 116 -9.18 -6.34 -13.73
C ALA A 116 -10.68 -6.08 -13.50
N GLU A 117 -11.56 -7.01 -13.88
CA GLU A 117 -13.01 -6.91 -13.68
C GLU A 117 -13.41 -6.89 -12.20
N ILE A 118 -12.70 -7.63 -11.34
CA ILE A 118 -12.88 -7.56 -9.89
C ILE A 118 -12.42 -6.20 -9.37
N GLY A 119 -11.25 -5.72 -9.80
CA GLY A 119 -10.70 -4.43 -9.40
C GLY A 119 -11.61 -3.25 -9.73
N LEU A 120 -12.30 -3.28 -10.88
CA LEU A 120 -13.27 -2.24 -11.24
C LEU A 120 -14.46 -2.13 -10.28
N LYS A 121 -14.79 -3.19 -9.54
CA LYS A 121 -15.89 -3.19 -8.56
C LYS A 121 -15.50 -2.59 -7.21
N ALA A 122 -14.19 -2.48 -6.95
CA ALA A 122 -13.64 -2.06 -5.67
C ALA A 122 -13.21 -0.57 -5.65
N PHE A 123 -13.47 0.19 -6.72
CA PHE A 123 -13.02 1.56 -6.82
C PHE A 123 -13.98 2.46 -7.61
N SER A 124 -14.17 3.67 -7.10
CA SER A 124 -14.75 4.79 -7.83
C SER A 124 -13.95 6.07 -7.53
N PRO A 125 -13.92 7.06 -8.44
CA PRO A 125 -13.25 8.33 -8.15
C PRO A 125 -13.82 9.07 -6.93
N GLU A 126 -15.09 8.82 -6.59
CA GLU A 126 -15.78 9.46 -5.47
C GLU A 126 -15.21 9.06 -4.11
N ILE A 127 -14.64 7.85 -3.99
CA ILE A 127 -14.07 7.35 -2.73
C ILE A 127 -12.58 7.69 -2.55
N ILE A 128 -11.94 8.39 -3.49
CA ILE A 128 -10.52 8.77 -3.37
C ILE A 128 -10.22 9.50 -2.04
N PRO A 129 -11.01 10.50 -1.60
CA PRO A 129 -10.78 11.17 -0.32
C PRO A 129 -10.87 10.21 0.88
N ASP A 130 -11.79 9.25 0.81
CA ASP A 130 -11.97 8.25 1.86
C ASP A 130 -10.77 7.28 1.88
N MET A 131 -10.24 6.87 0.73
CA MET A 131 -9.05 6.02 0.65
C MET A 131 -7.80 6.70 1.20
N GLN A 132 -7.65 8.01 0.94
CA GLN A 132 -6.59 8.82 1.55
C GLN A 132 -6.74 8.86 3.07
N LYS A 133 -7.97 9.04 3.56
CA LYS A 133 -8.27 9.01 5.01
C LYS A 133 -7.99 7.65 5.63
N GLU A 134 -8.27 6.56 4.92
CA GLU A 134 -7.96 5.20 5.35
C GLU A 134 -6.44 5.00 5.50
N ASN A 135 -5.66 5.45 4.51
CA ASN A 135 -4.19 5.40 4.57
C ASN A 135 -3.66 6.18 5.78
N GLU A 136 -4.17 7.37 6.05
CA GLU A 136 -3.79 8.15 7.24
C GLU A 136 -4.05 7.37 8.55
N LEU A 137 -5.22 6.76 8.69
CA LEU A 137 -5.62 6.03 9.90
C LEU A 137 -4.78 4.75 10.09
N THR A 138 -4.49 4.03 9.01
CA THR A 138 -3.64 2.83 9.05
C THR A 138 -2.18 3.16 9.40
N ASN A 139 -1.68 4.31 8.93
CA ASN A 139 -0.37 4.82 9.32
C ASN A 139 -0.33 5.31 10.77
N GLU A 140 -1.38 5.96 11.24
CA GLU A 140 -1.53 6.34 12.66
C GLU A 140 -1.48 5.11 13.57
N TYR A 141 -2.21 4.04 13.21
CA TYR A 141 -2.14 2.75 13.91
C TYR A 141 -0.73 2.17 13.90
N SER A 142 -0.10 2.10 12.73
CA SER A 142 1.23 1.49 12.57
C SER A 142 2.29 2.23 13.39
N LYS A 143 2.25 3.57 13.41
CA LYS A 143 3.12 4.41 14.26
C LYS A 143 2.87 4.15 15.74
N LEU A 144 1.62 4.05 16.17
CA LEU A 144 1.27 3.77 17.56
C LEU A 144 1.85 2.43 18.02
N ILE A 145 1.66 1.36 17.24
CA ILE A 145 2.21 0.03 17.53
C ILE A 145 3.76 0.05 17.53
N ALA A 146 4.38 0.73 16.56
CA ALA A 146 5.84 0.85 16.49
C ALA A 146 6.44 1.68 17.64
N SER A 147 5.67 2.59 18.23
CA SER A 147 6.11 3.43 19.34
C SER A 147 6.22 2.70 20.69
N ALA A 148 5.79 1.44 20.76
CA ALA A 148 5.77 0.69 22.01
C ALA A 148 7.13 0.66 22.71
N GLN A 149 7.15 1.13 23.96
CA GLN A 149 8.29 1.11 24.88
C GLN A 149 7.81 0.47 26.19
N ILE A 150 7.98 -0.84 26.31
CA ILE A 150 7.44 -1.65 27.42
C ILE A 150 8.56 -1.93 28.43
N PRO A 151 8.51 -1.36 29.65
CA PRO A 151 9.46 -1.70 30.70
C PRO A 151 9.27 -3.14 31.19
N PHE A 152 10.33 -3.93 31.18
CA PHE A 152 10.30 -5.32 31.65
C PHE A 152 11.70 -5.73 32.15
N GLU A 153 11.80 -6.34 33.34
CA GLU A 153 13.08 -6.84 33.92
C GLU A 153 14.27 -5.84 33.86
N GLY A 154 14.00 -4.54 34.03
CA GLY A 154 15.03 -3.49 33.99
C GLY A 154 15.44 -3.02 32.58
N GLY A 155 14.89 -3.63 31.53
CA GLY A 155 14.98 -3.18 30.14
C GLY A 155 13.71 -2.48 29.65
N VAL A 156 13.78 -1.97 28.41
CA VAL A 156 12.65 -1.42 27.66
C VAL A 156 12.61 -2.08 26.30
N TYR A 157 11.46 -2.62 25.92
CA TYR A 157 11.31 -3.46 24.74
C TYR A 157 10.15 -2.99 23.86
N THR A 158 10.28 -3.19 22.54
CA THR A 158 9.13 -3.15 21.64
C THR A 158 8.23 -4.38 21.84
N LEU A 159 7.02 -4.35 21.28
CA LEU A 159 6.09 -5.50 21.28
C LEU A 159 6.76 -6.77 20.73
N SER A 160 7.47 -6.66 19.61
CA SER A 160 8.17 -7.79 18.99
C SER A 160 9.32 -8.30 19.85
N GLN A 161 10.11 -7.39 20.45
CA GLN A 161 11.23 -7.74 21.31
C GLN A 161 10.80 -8.43 22.61
N LEU A 162 9.54 -8.27 23.03
CA LEU A 162 9.00 -8.94 24.22
C LEU A 162 8.70 -10.44 23.99
N THR A 163 8.62 -10.88 22.73
CA THR A 163 8.24 -12.26 22.34
C THR A 163 9.03 -13.36 23.05
N PRO A 164 10.38 -13.31 23.17
CA PRO A 164 11.13 -14.36 23.84
C PRO A 164 10.70 -14.58 25.30
N PHE A 165 10.35 -13.50 26.02
CA PHE A 165 9.87 -13.59 27.41
C PHE A 165 8.46 -14.18 27.49
N LYS A 166 7.60 -13.91 26.49
CA LYS A 166 6.25 -14.47 26.37
C LYS A 166 6.22 -15.98 26.03
N THR A 167 7.36 -16.55 25.68
CA THR A 167 7.52 -17.99 25.38
C THR A 167 8.53 -18.66 26.31
N ASP A 168 8.92 -18.00 27.40
CA ASP A 168 9.87 -18.57 28.36
C ASP A 168 9.32 -19.86 29.00
N SER A 169 10.22 -20.77 29.37
CA SER A 169 9.88 -21.99 30.11
C SER A 169 9.31 -21.71 31.49
N ASP A 170 9.73 -20.61 32.14
CA ASP A 170 9.22 -20.16 33.43
C ASP A 170 7.81 -19.54 33.24
N ASP A 171 6.81 -20.14 33.91
CA ASP A 171 5.43 -19.69 33.85
C ASP A 171 5.21 -18.30 34.47
N GLU A 172 5.89 -18.00 35.58
CA GLU A 172 5.76 -16.70 36.24
C GLU A 172 6.32 -15.59 35.35
N ARG A 173 7.49 -15.83 34.75
CA ARG A 173 8.14 -14.91 33.82
C ARG A 173 7.28 -14.68 32.56
N ARG A 174 6.77 -15.77 31.99
CA ARG A 174 5.88 -15.72 30.82
C ARG A 174 4.61 -14.92 31.11
N LEU A 175 3.95 -15.17 32.24
CA LEU A 175 2.77 -14.45 32.67
C LEU A 175 3.07 -12.95 32.87
N ALA A 176 4.21 -12.62 33.49
CA ALA A 176 4.61 -11.23 33.70
C ALA A 176 4.82 -10.49 32.36
N ALA A 177 5.45 -11.13 31.36
CA ALA A 177 5.64 -10.55 30.04
C ALA A 177 4.31 -10.28 29.32
N TRP A 178 3.37 -11.23 29.35
CA TRP A 178 2.03 -11.04 28.79
C TRP A 178 1.25 -9.92 29.48
N LYS A 179 1.38 -9.78 30.81
CA LYS A 179 0.78 -8.67 31.55
C LYS A 179 1.40 -7.32 31.20
N ALA A 180 2.72 -7.26 30.98
CA ALA A 180 3.39 -6.02 30.59
C ALA A 180 2.92 -5.54 29.21
N GLU A 181 2.80 -6.44 28.23
CA GLU A 181 2.22 -6.14 26.92
C GLU A 181 0.74 -5.73 27.02
N GLY A 182 -0.06 -6.52 27.74
CA GLY A 182 -1.48 -6.21 27.93
C GLY A 182 -1.72 -4.87 28.62
N LYS A 183 -0.84 -4.49 29.56
CA LYS A 183 -0.86 -3.17 30.20
C LYS A 183 -0.61 -2.06 29.18
N TRP A 184 0.39 -2.21 28.30
CA TRP A 184 0.65 -1.23 27.25
C TRP A 184 -0.56 -1.05 26.35
N TYR A 185 -1.17 -2.14 25.87
CA TYR A 185 -2.41 -2.06 25.08
C TYR A 185 -3.55 -1.38 25.85
N LYS A 186 -3.69 -1.69 27.15
CA LYS A 186 -4.71 -1.07 27.99
C LYS A 186 -4.51 0.43 28.17
N GLU A 187 -3.26 0.88 28.27
CA GLU A 187 -2.91 2.31 28.36
C GLU A 187 -3.19 3.07 27.06
N HIS A 188 -3.16 2.39 25.90
CA HIS A 188 -3.43 2.98 24.59
C HIS A 188 -4.81 2.59 24.03
N GLN A 189 -5.67 1.99 24.85
CA GLN A 189 -6.93 1.39 24.41
C GLN A 189 -7.84 2.41 23.72
N ASP A 190 -8.06 3.57 24.35
CA ASP A 190 -8.96 4.60 23.81
C ASP A 190 -8.54 5.01 22.39
N LYS A 191 -7.23 5.12 22.15
CA LYS A 191 -6.70 5.52 20.84
C LYS A 191 -6.83 4.40 19.80
N LEU A 192 -6.56 3.17 20.20
CA LEU A 192 -6.71 1.99 19.33
C LEU A 192 -8.18 1.79 18.94
N ASP A 193 -9.08 1.91 19.92
CA ASP A 193 -10.53 1.81 19.72
C ASP A 193 -11.02 2.93 18.79
N GLU A 194 -10.55 4.17 18.99
CA GLU A 194 -10.89 5.32 18.13
C GLU A 194 -10.44 5.10 16.67
N ILE A 195 -9.20 4.63 16.45
CA ILE A 195 -8.70 4.39 15.09
C ILE A 195 -9.52 3.28 14.42
N TYR A 196 -9.80 2.19 15.14
CA TYR A 196 -10.56 1.08 14.60
C TYR A 196 -12.01 1.49 14.29
N ASP A 197 -12.66 2.23 15.18
CA ASP A 197 -14.01 2.77 14.97
C ASP A 197 -14.08 3.67 13.74
N LYS A 198 -13.11 4.55 13.54
CA LYS A 198 -13.04 5.39 12.35
C LYS A 198 -12.84 4.57 11.08
N LEU A 199 -11.94 3.57 11.11
CA LEU A 199 -11.67 2.70 9.97
C LEU A 199 -12.91 1.89 9.57
N THR A 200 -13.66 1.34 10.53
CA THR A 200 -14.85 0.54 10.23
C THR A 200 -15.96 1.39 9.62
N HIS A 201 -16.25 2.56 10.18
CA HIS A 201 -17.26 3.47 9.62
C HIS A 201 -16.87 4.01 8.25
N LEU A 202 -15.58 4.33 8.06
CA LEU A 202 -15.08 4.83 6.78
C LEU A 202 -15.22 3.77 5.68
N ARG A 203 -14.81 2.51 5.96
CA ARG A 203 -14.94 1.40 5.02
C ARG A 203 -16.39 1.03 4.71
N ASP A 204 -17.27 1.07 5.70
CA ASP A 204 -18.72 0.88 5.50
C ASP A 204 -19.30 1.95 4.58
N GLY A 205 -18.82 3.20 4.69
CA GLY A 205 -19.23 4.30 3.81
C GLY A 205 -18.77 4.17 2.35
N MET A 206 -17.71 3.41 2.08
CA MET A 206 -17.16 3.23 0.72
C MET A 206 -17.97 2.25 -0.15
N GLY A 207 -18.80 1.37 0.44
CA GLY A 207 -19.65 0.42 -0.30
C GLY A 207 -19.60 -1.02 0.21
#